data_AF-A0AAN8P038-F1
#
_entry.id   AF-A0AAN8P038-F1
#
_cell.length_a   1.000
_cell.length_b   1.000
_cell.length_c   1.000
_cell.angle_alpha   90.00
_cell.angle_beta   90.00
_cell.angle_gamma   90.00
#
_symmetry.space_group_name_H-M   'P 1'
#
loop_
_entity.id
_entity.type
_entity.pdbx_description
1 polymer ?
#
loop_
_entity_poly.entity_id
_entity_poly.type
_entity_poly.pdbx_seq_one_letter_code
_entity_poly.pdbx_strand_id
1 'polypeptide(L)'
;SRDWWEINLNETDSYDSQSLLTLTLENDKFESILLGSHGGFLRLFSPSPKTVDGNVVSTYEPYHLMLEIQLPSPILQIDEGILVS
;
A
#
# COMPACT_ATOMS: atom_id res chain seq x y z
N SER A 1 1.74 -18.79 -4.40
CA SER A 1 3.02 -18.09 -4.18
C SER A 1 3.48 -18.34 -2.75
N ARG A 2 4.69 -17.94 -2.36
CA ARG A 2 5.09 -17.93 -0.94
C ARG A 2 4.71 -16.55 -0.39
N ASP A 3 3.42 -16.35 -0.19
CA ASP A 3 2.87 -15.08 0.25
C ASP A 3 3.34 -14.82 1.68
N TRP A 4 3.99 -13.67 1.89
CA TRP A 4 4.62 -13.32 3.15
C TRP A 4 3.99 -12.11 3.82
N TRP A 5 3.12 -11.38 3.09
CA TRP A 5 2.33 -10.26 3.54
C TRP A 5 1.05 -10.15 2.71
N GLU A 6 -0.08 -9.96 3.38
CA GLU A 6 -1.37 -9.73 2.76
C GLU A 6 -2.24 -8.88 3.69
N ILE A 7 -3.14 -8.11 3.10
CA ILE A 7 -4.19 -7.39 3.80
C ILE A 7 -5.52 -7.57 3.06
N ASN A 8 -6.60 -7.76 3.82
CA ASN A 8 -7.95 -7.65 3.31
C ASN A 8 -8.56 -6.35 3.81
N LEU A 9 -8.90 -5.46 2.88
CA LEU A 9 -9.44 -4.15 3.22
C LEU A 9 -10.92 -4.20 3.64
N ASN A 10 -11.62 -5.33 3.51
CA ASN A 10 -13.00 -5.56 3.99
C ASN A 10 -14.01 -4.42 3.69
N GLU A 11 -13.78 -3.66 2.63
CA GLU A 11 -14.54 -2.47 2.29
C GLU A 11 -15.46 -2.74 1.09
N THR A 12 -16.58 -2.02 1.04
CA THR A 12 -17.48 -1.97 -0.14
C THR A 12 -16.88 -1.19 -1.31
N ASP A 13 -15.60 -0.85 -1.22
CA ASP A 13 -14.90 -0.01 -2.18
C ASP A 13 -14.46 -0.81 -3.41
N SER A 14 -14.22 -0.11 -4.52
CA SER A 14 -13.79 -0.72 -5.78
C SER A 14 -12.42 -0.24 -6.22
N TYR A 15 -11.72 -1.13 -6.90
CA TYR A 15 -10.34 -0.98 -7.36
C TYR A 15 -10.23 -1.55 -8.77
N ASP A 16 -9.28 -1.04 -9.56
CA ASP A 16 -8.93 -1.57 -10.87
C ASP A 16 -7.41 -1.70 -11.03
N SER A 17 -6.94 -1.96 -12.26
CA SER A 17 -5.52 -2.13 -12.55
C SER A 17 -4.66 -0.89 -12.29
N GLN A 18 -5.28 0.29 -12.10
CA GLN A 18 -4.61 1.57 -11.89
C GLN A 18 -4.70 2.05 -10.43
N SER A 19 -5.34 1.27 -9.57
CA SER A 19 -5.51 1.57 -8.15
C SER A 19 -4.29 1.29 -7.29
N LEU A 20 -3.24 0.65 -7.82
CA LEU A 20 -2.08 0.21 -7.05
C LEU A 20 -0.78 0.74 -7.66
N LEU A 21 0.07 1.32 -6.81
CA LEU A 21 1.43 1.71 -7.13
C LEU A 21 2.37 1.18 -6.05
N THR A 22 3.48 0.58 -6.46
CA THR A 22 4.62 0.29 -5.56
C THR A 22 5.64 1.41 -5.68
N LEU A 23 6.17 1.87 -4.55
CA LEU A 23 7.10 2.99 -4.50
C LEU A 23 8.24 2.71 -3.52
N THR A 24 9.41 3.27 -3.80
CA THR A 24 10.53 3.24 -2.85
C THR A 24 10.59 4.57 -2.13
N LEU A 25 10.25 4.58 -0.83
CA LEU A 25 10.39 5.76 0.01
C LEU A 25 11.85 5.96 0.42
N GLU A 26 12.24 7.21 0.63
CA GLU A 26 13.58 7.54 1.09
C GLU A 26 13.84 6.88 2.45
N ASN A 27 14.90 6.07 2.53
CA ASN A 27 15.31 5.26 3.69
C ASN A 27 14.56 3.94 3.91
N ASP A 28 13.59 3.57 3.08
CA ASP A 28 12.95 2.26 3.16
C ASP A 28 13.82 1.17 2.53
N LYS A 29 13.85 0.00 3.18
CA LYS A 29 14.54 -1.20 2.66
C LYS A 29 13.68 -2.00 1.69
N PHE A 30 12.37 -1.78 1.70
CA PHE A 30 11.37 -2.52 0.95
C PHE A 30 10.43 -1.53 0.27
N GLU A 31 9.81 -1.95 -0.83
CA GLU A 31 8.81 -1.13 -1.51
C GLU A 31 7.59 -0.94 -0.61
N SER A 32 7.15 0.30 -0.52
CA SER A 32 5.85 0.65 0.02
C SER A 32 4.78 0.49 -1.06
N ILE A 33 3.54 0.29 -0.63
CA ILE A 33 2.37 0.08 -1.49
C ILE A 33 1.42 1.25 -1.29
N LEU A 34 1.18 2.02 -2.33
CA LEU A 34 0.16 3.07 -2.37
C LEU A 34 -1.07 2.54 -3.10
N LEU A 35 -2.22 2.68 -2.44
CA LEU A 35 -3.50 2.17 -2.93
C LEU A 35 -4.52 3.31 -2.99
N GLY A 36 -5.21 3.42 -4.11
CA GLY A 36 -6.24 4.42 -4.38
C GLY A 36 -7.53 3.77 -4.79
N SER A 37 -8.60 4.04 -4.03
CA SER A 37 -9.91 3.47 -4.29
C SER A 37 -10.82 4.41 -5.09
N HIS A 38 -11.82 3.85 -5.76
CA HIS A 38 -12.86 4.64 -6.41
C HIS A 38 -13.80 5.35 -5.40
N GLY A 39 -13.81 4.93 -4.13
CA GLY A 39 -14.45 5.62 -3.01
C GLY A 39 -13.63 6.81 -2.46
N GLY A 40 -12.42 7.04 -2.98
CA GLY A 40 -11.58 8.18 -2.64
C GLY A 40 -10.57 7.94 -1.53
N PHE A 41 -10.42 6.70 -1.03
CA PHE A 41 -9.41 6.38 -0.03
C PHE A 41 -8.03 6.24 -0.68
N LEU A 42 -7.07 7.02 -0.18
CA LEU A 42 -5.65 6.89 -0.47
C LEU A 42 -4.95 6.29 0.75
N ARG A 43 -4.29 5.16 0.57
CA ARG A 43 -3.62 4.39 1.63
C ARG A 43 -2.19 4.07 1.28
N LEU A 44 -1.27 4.38 2.18
CA LEU A 44 0.14 4.00 2.06
C LEU A 44 0.45 2.89 3.07
N PHE A 45 0.87 1.74 2.59
CA PHE A 45 1.38 0.65 3.39
C PHE A 45 2.89 0.54 3.25
N SER A 46 3.60 0.34 4.35
CA SER A 46 5.02 -0.04 4.35
C SER A 46 5.15 -1.44 5.00
N PRO A 47 5.03 -2.52 4.21
CA PRO A 47 5.21 -3.88 4.70
C PRO A 47 6.65 -4.08 5.20
N SER A 48 6.80 -4.59 6.42
CA SER A 48 8.11 -4.91 6.98
C SER A 48 8.21 -6.42 7.21
N PRO A 49 9.03 -7.17 6.45
CA PRO A 49 9.20 -8.59 6.69
C PRO A 49 9.90 -8.82 8.03
N LYS A 50 9.31 -9.65 8.89
CA LYS A 50 9.98 -10.17 10.09
C LYS A 50 10.48 -11.58 9.80
N THR A 51 11.68 -11.89 10.26
CA THR A 51 12.22 -13.26 10.19
C THR A 51 12.11 -13.87 11.58
N VAL A 52 11.36 -14.97 11.69
CA VAL A 52 11.24 -15.76 12.92
C VAL A 52 11.71 -17.17 12.58
N ASP A 53 12.72 -17.66 13.31
CA ASP A 53 13.30 -19.00 13.14
C ASP A 53 13.70 -19.34 11.68
N GLY A 54 14.22 -18.34 10.95
CA GLY A 54 14.67 -18.49 9.57
C GLY A 54 13.55 -18.47 8.51
N ASN A 55 12.28 -18.29 8.93
CA ASN A 55 11.15 -18.08 8.04
C ASN A 55 10.75 -16.60 8.03
N VAL A 56 10.52 -16.05 6.83
CA VAL A 56 9.89 -14.74 6.67
C VAL A 56 8.41 -14.89 7.03
N VAL A 57 7.99 -14.23 8.10
CA VAL A 57 6.62 -14.21 8.59
C VAL A 57 6.26 -12.76 8.82
N SER A 58 5.39 -12.18 7.99
CA SER A 58 4.86 -10.83 8.22
C SER A 58 3.41 -10.77 7.78
N THR A 59 2.51 -11.23 8.65
CA THR A 59 1.09 -10.87 8.47
C THR A 59 0.93 -9.35 8.56
N TYR A 60 -0.13 -8.80 7.98
CA TYR A 60 -0.46 -7.40 8.22
C TYR A 60 -0.49 -7.08 9.72
N GLU A 61 0.08 -5.93 10.08
CA GLU A 61 0.09 -5.36 11.42
C GLU A 61 -0.39 -3.91 11.30
N PRO A 62 -1.14 -3.37 12.27
CA PRO A 62 -1.75 -2.04 12.12
C PRO A 62 -0.77 -0.92 11.79
N TYR A 63 0.47 -0.99 12.28
CA TYR A 63 1.49 0.00 11.98
C TYR A 63 2.05 -0.11 10.56
N HIS A 64 1.73 -1.15 9.78
CA HIS A 64 2.10 -1.18 8.36
C HIS A 64 1.32 -0.12 7.57
N LEU A 65 0.15 0.32 8.03
CA LEU A 65 -0.58 1.45 7.45
C LEU A 65 0.06 2.76 7.91
N MET A 66 0.78 3.43 7.01
CA MET A 66 1.50 4.68 7.27
C MET A 66 0.61 5.91 7.12
N LEU A 67 -0.31 5.86 6.16
CA LEU A 67 -1.22 6.96 5.85
C LEU A 67 -2.55 6.38 5.39
N GLU A 68 -3.65 6.96 5.86
CA GLU A 68 -4.97 6.81 5.29
C GLU A 68 -5.63 8.19 5.23
N ILE A 69 -6.13 8.55 4.05
CA ILE A 69 -6.91 9.77 3.85
C ILE A 69 -8.04 9.49 2.87
N GLN A 70 -9.22 10.06 3.15
CA GLN A 70 -10.34 10.03 2.22
C GLN A 70 -10.45 11.37 1.48
N LEU A 71 -10.22 11.33 0.17
CA LEU A 71 -10.42 12.44 -0.73
C LEU A 71 -11.92 12.59 -1.07
N PRO A 72 -12.39 13.80 -1.38
CA PRO A 72 -13.81 14.04 -1.71
C PRO A 72 -14.23 13.49 -3.09
N SER A 73 -13.32 12.83 -3.82
CA SER A 73 -13.56 12.36 -5.18
C SER A 73 -12.87 11.01 -5.43
N PRO A 74 -13.39 10.19 -6.36
CA PRO A 74 -12.77 8.93 -6.76
C PRO A 74 -11.32 9.07 -7.21
N ILE A 75 -10.47 8.12 -6.84
CA ILE A 75 -9.10 8.01 -7.35
C ILE A 75 -9.11 7.03 -8.53
N LEU A 76 -8.88 7.55 -9.74
CA LEU A 76 -8.92 6.74 -10.97
C LEU A 76 -7.55 6.17 -11.37
N GLN A 77 -6.47 6.83 -10.95
CA GLN A 77 -5.10 6.43 -11.25
C GLN A 77 -4.16 7.06 -10.22
N ILE A 78 -3.10 6.33 -9.88
CA ILE A 78 -1.97 6.80 -9.10
C ILE A 78 -0.71 6.54 -9.92
N ASP A 79 0.25 7.48 -9.90
CA ASP A 79 1.52 7.37 -10.61
C ASP A 79 2.62 8.14 -9.85
N GLU A 80 3.89 7.86 -10.17
CA GLU A 80 5.06 8.55 -9.62
C GLU A 80 5.89 9.28 -10.69
N GLY A 81 6.54 10.38 -10.31
CA GLY A 81 7.40 11.14 -11.21
C GLY A 81 7.90 12.46 -10.62
N ILE A 82 8.72 13.17 -11.39
CA ILE A 82 9.15 14.54 -11.07
C ILE A 82 8.04 15.50 -11.50
N LEU A 83 7.12 15.78 -10.58
CA LEU A 83 5.92 16.58 -10.86
C LEU A 83 6.05 18.06 -10.48
N VAL A 84 7.20 18.46 -9.92
CA VAL A 84 7.47 19.82 -9.46
C VAL A 84 8.81 20.30 -10.05
N SER A 85 8.84 21.56 -10.50
CA SER A 85 10.01 22.24 -11.08
C SER A 85 10.69 23.18 -10.09
#